data_AF-A0A7G8GTT4-F1
#
_entry.id   AF-A0A7G8GTT4-F1
#
_cell.length_a   1.000
_cell.length_b   1.000
_cell.length_c   1.000
_cell.angle_alpha   90.00
_cell.angle_beta   90.00
_cell.angle_gamma   90.00
#
_symmetry.space_group_name_H-M   'P 1'
#
loop_
_entity.id
_entity.type
_entity.pdbx_description
1 polymer ?
#
loop_
_entity_poly.entity_id
_entity_poly.type
_entity_poly.pdbx_seq_one_letter_code
_entity_poly.pdbx_strand_id
1 'polypeptide(L)'
;MNDHNQLTLTAREMVRAHAYPVLAAVSSLSLLSIAILLMPQAVKTHRYNRCIDAQITMRASINPKGGTDPGKMNYLKAVEHCEGF
;
A
#
# COMPACT_ATOMS: atom_id res chain seq x y z
N MET A 1 -28.53 -30.73 -31.71
CA MET A 1 -28.69 -29.44 -31.02
C MET A 1 -28.02 -28.40 -31.90
N ASN A 2 -28.79 -27.84 -32.83
CA ASN A 2 -28.30 -26.97 -33.89
C ASN A 2 -28.72 -25.55 -33.54
N ASP A 3 -27.83 -24.81 -32.87
CA ASP A 3 -28.05 -23.40 -32.55
C ASP A 3 -26.96 -22.58 -33.27
N HIS A 4 -27.05 -22.59 -34.60
CA HIS A 4 -26.30 -21.70 -35.49
C HIS A 4 -27.21 -20.58 -35.97
N ASN A 5 -27.90 -19.90 -35.04
CA ASN A 5 -28.33 -18.54 -35.32
C ASN A 5 -27.09 -17.65 -35.19
N GLN A 6 -26.48 -17.30 -36.33
CA GLN A 6 -25.53 -16.20 -36.47
C GLN A 6 -26.23 -14.88 -36.08
N LEU A 7 -26.48 -14.68 -34.79
CA LEU A 7 -26.74 -13.36 -34.26
C LEU A 7 -25.43 -12.57 -34.38
N THR A 8 -25.30 -11.83 -35.47
CA THR A 8 -24.25 -10.83 -35.61
C THR A 8 -24.46 -9.78 -34.52
N LEU A 9 -23.69 -9.89 -33.43
CA LEU A 9 -23.72 -8.91 -32.34
C LEU A 9 -23.55 -7.52 -32.94
N THR A 10 -24.46 -6.61 -32.59
CA THR A 10 -24.32 -5.21 -32.99
C THR A 10 -23.00 -4.67 -32.43
N ALA A 11 -22.36 -3.70 -33.09
CA ALA A 11 -21.05 -3.18 -32.67
C ALA A 11 -21.02 -2.76 -31.18
N ARG A 12 -22.16 -2.27 -30.65
CA ARG A 12 -22.34 -1.91 -29.25
C ARG A 12 -22.30 -3.12 -28.30
N GLU A 13 -22.86 -4.25 -28.71
CA GLU A 13 -22.84 -5.50 -27.93
C GLU A 13 -21.47 -6.16 -27.99
N MET A 14 -20.76 -6.06 -29.12
CA MET A 14 -19.38 -6.55 -29.24
C MET A 14 -18.43 -5.77 -28.31
N VAL A 15 -18.58 -4.44 -28.24
CA VAL A 15 -17.84 -3.60 -27.27
C VAL A 15 -18.21 -4.00 -25.84
N ARG A 16 -19.49 -4.27 -25.56
CA ARG A 16 -19.91 -4.66 -24.21
C ARG A 16 -19.38 -6.03 -23.78
N ALA A 17 -19.35 -6.98 -24.70
CA ALA A 17 -18.91 -8.35 -24.46
C ALA A 17 -17.38 -8.50 -24.37
N HIS A 18 -16.62 -7.55 -24.90
CA HIS A 18 -15.15 -7.67 -24.96
C HIS A 18 -14.42 -6.51 -24.30
N ALA A 19 -14.82 -5.26 -24.52
CA ALA A 19 -14.11 -4.12 -23.94
C ALA A 19 -14.30 -4.02 -22.42
N TYR A 20 -15.53 -4.12 -21.89
CA TYR A 20 -15.73 -4.07 -20.44
C TYR A 20 -15.00 -5.18 -19.66
N PRO A 21 -15.07 -6.47 -20.06
CA PRO A 21 -14.33 -7.50 -19.35
C PRO A 21 -12.81 -7.35 -19.49
N VAL A 22 -12.31 -6.90 -20.65
CA VAL A 22 -10.87 -6.61 -20.81
C VAL A 22 -10.44 -5.44 -19.93
N LEU A 23 -11.20 -4.35 -19.89
CA LEU A 23 -10.91 -3.23 -18.99
C LEU A 23 -10.99 -3.67 -17.51
N ALA A 24 -11.96 -4.50 -17.15
CA ALA A 24 -12.06 -5.05 -15.79
C ALA A 24 -10.87 -5.95 -15.44
N ALA A 25 -10.43 -6.80 -16.38
CA ALA A 25 -9.25 -7.64 -16.21
C ALA A 25 -7.96 -6.81 -16.08
N VAL A 26 -7.75 -5.84 -16.97
CA VAL A 26 -6.56 -4.96 -16.92
C VAL A 26 -6.56 -4.14 -15.64
N SER A 27 -7.68 -3.55 -15.25
CA SER A 27 -7.76 -2.76 -14.01
C SER A 27 -7.54 -3.60 -12.76
N SER A 28 -8.14 -4.79 -12.66
CA SER A 28 -7.93 -5.70 -11.54
C SER A 28 -6.49 -6.21 -11.45
N LEU A 29 -5.87 -6.61 -12.57
CA LEU A 29 -4.46 -7.00 -12.61
C LEU A 29 -3.53 -5.83 -12.26
N SER A 30 -3.86 -4.62 -12.71
CA SER A 30 -3.11 -3.41 -12.35
C SER A 30 -3.20 -3.13 -10.85
N LEU A 31 -4.39 -3.21 -10.26
CA LEU A 31 -4.55 -3.03 -8.81
C LEU A 31 -3.81 -4.11 -8.00
N LEU A 32 -3.84 -5.36 -8.47
CA LEU A 32 -3.16 -6.47 -7.81
C LEU A 32 -1.64 -6.30 -7.86
N SER A 33 -1.09 -5.90 -9.00
CA SER A 33 0.34 -5.61 -9.13
C SER A 33 0.75 -4.43 -8.24
N ILE A 34 -0.01 -3.32 -8.25
CA ILE A 34 0.22 -2.19 -7.35
C ILE A 34 0.22 -2.67 -5.89
N ALA A 35 -0.77 -3.44 -5.46
CA ALA A 35 -0.85 -3.95 -4.09
C ALA A 35 0.39 -4.78 -3.70
N ILE A 36 0.88 -5.66 -4.58
CA ILE A 36 2.11 -6.44 -4.35
C ILE A 36 3.32 -5.52 -4.24
N LEU A 37 3.45 -4.52 -5.13
CA LEU A 37 4.57 -3.57 -5.10
C LEU A 37 4.56 -2.68 -3.85
N LEU A 38 3.40 -2.42 -3.24
CA LEU A 38 3.28 -1.65 -2.00
C LEU A 38 3.59 -2.46 -0.74
N MET A 39 3.51 -3.81 -0.77
CA MET A 39 3.83 -4.64 0.38
C MET A 39 5.21 -4.34 1.02
N PRO A 40 6.33 -4.27 0.26
CA PRO A 40 7.63 -3.95 0.87
C PRO A 40 7.66 -2.55 1.50
N GLN A 41 6.93 -1.57 0.94
CA GLN A 41 6.83 -0.23 1.54
C GLN A 41 6.07 -0.28 2.87
N ALA A 42 4.97 -1.04 2.93
CA ALA A 42 4.20 -1.27 4.15
C ALA A 42 5.01 -1.99 5.23
N VAL A 43 5.82 -2.99 4.86
CA VAL A 43 6.71 -3.70 5.79
C VAL A 43 7.79 -2.77 6.33
N LYS A 44 8.40 -1.94 5.48
CA LYS A 44 9.40 -0.95 5.92
C LYS A 44 8.80 0.06 6.88
N THR A 45 7.65 0.65 6.54
CA THR A 45 6.95 1.60 7.43
C THR A 45 6.50 0.96 8.73
N HIS A 46 6.04 -0.30 8.71
CA HIS A 46 5.69 -1.02 9.93
C HIS A 46 6.91 -1.25 10.85
N ARG A 47 8.06 -1.67 10.30
CA ARG A 47 9.31 -1.81 11.07
C ARG A 47 9.77 -0.47 11.63
N TYR A 48 9.68 0.58 10.83
CA TYR A 48 10.00 1.94 11.22
C TYR A 48 9.14 2.41 12.39
N ASN A 49 7.82 2.26 12.32
CA ASN A 49 6.91 2.63 13.40
C ASN A 49 7.23 1.89 14.70
N ARG A 50 7.50 0.58 14.64
CA ARG A 50 7.90 -0.20 15.83
C ARG A 50 9.19 0.30 16.46
N CYS A 51 10.15 0.74 15.64
CA CYS A 51 11.41 1.30 16.14
C CYS A 51 11.19 2.65 16.84
N ILE A 52 10.35 3.52 16.28
CA ILE A 52 9.96 4.79 16.90
C ILE A 52 9.22 4.56 18.23
N ASP A 53 8.27 3.61 18.28
CA ASP A 53 7.53 3.28 19.51
C ASP A 53 8.48 2.82 20.64
N ALA A 54 9.48 2.01 20.30
CA ALA A 54 10.49 1.56 21.26
C ALA A 54 11.30 2.75 21.81
N GLN A 55 11.66 3.72 20.97
CA GLN A 55 12.38 4.91 21.41
C GLN A 55 11.53 5.84 22.29
N ILE A 56 10.25 6.03 21.95
CA ILE A 56 9.31 6.79 22.79
C ILE A 56 9.21 6.14 24.18
N THR A 57 9.11 4.81 24.23
CA THR A 57 9.03 4.04 25.47
C THR A 57 10.31 4.18 26.31
N MET A 58 11.49 4.05 25.70
CA MET A 58 12.77 4.26 26.38
C MET A 58 12.86 5.68 26.96
N ARG A 59 12.43 6.70 26.20
CA ARG A 59 12.42 8.09 26.66
C ARG A 59 11.51 8.30 27.87
N ALA A 60 10.30 7.75 27.84
CA ALA A 60 9.37 7.81 28.97
C ALA A 60 9.94 7.13 30.22
N SER A 61 10.70 6.05 30.05
CA SER A 61 11.35 5.33 31.15
C SER A 61 12.52 6.10 31.80
N ILE A 62 13.28 6.85 30.99
CA ILE A 62 14.47 7.59 31.44
C ILE A 62 14.09 8.93 32.06
N ASN A 63 13.01 9.58 31.60
CA ASN A 63 12.64 10.92 32.03
C ASN A 63 11.15 11.02 32.44
N PRO A 64 10.77 10.48 33.62
CA PRO A 64 9.36 10.43 34.05
C PRO A 64 8.74 11.82 34.34
N LYS A 65 9.54 12.89 34.38
CA LYS A 65 9.09 14.28 34.58
C LYS A 65 9.53 15.26 33.48
N GLY A 66 10.14 14.78 32.39
CA GLY A 66 10.86 15.62 31.42
C GLY A 66 10.26 15.62 30.03
N GLY A 67 9.34 16.57 29.78
CA GLY A 67 8.99 17.15 28.47
C GLY A 67 8.72 16.17 27.32
N THR A 68 7.45 15.90 27.06
CA THR A 68 6.96 15.24 25.83
C THR A 68 7.08 16.14 24.58
N ASP A 69 7.73 17.30 24.68
CA ASP A 69 7.85 18.22 23.57
C ASP A 69 8.71 17.61 22.44
N PRO A 70 8.14 17.47 21.24
CA PRO A 70 8.84 16.90 20.09
C PRO A 70 9.82 17.95 19.55
N GLY A 71 11.01 18.02 20.13
CA GLY A 71 12.14 18.68 19.47
C GLY A 71 12.41 17.94 18.16
N LYS A 72 12.03 18.55 17.02
CA LYS A 72 12.11 18.01 15.65
C LYS A 72 13.46 17.34 15.32
N MET A 73 14.54 17.78 15.97
CA MET A 73 15.91 17.25 15.86
C MET A 73 16.08 15.83 16.44
N ASN A 74 15.36 15.46 17.49
CA ASN A 74 15.46 14.14 18.12
C ASN A 74 14.67 13.08 17.34
N TYR A 75 13.56 13.46 16.70
CA TYR A 75 12.86 12.61 15.74
C TYR A 75 13.77 12.27 14.55
N LEU A 76 14.53 13.23 14.03
CA LEU A 76 15.47 12.99 12.92
C LEU A 76 16.62 12.04 13.31
N LYS A 77 17.12 12.10 14.55
CA LYS A 77 18.12 11.14 15.05
C LYS A 77 17.53 9.75 15.31
N ALA A 78 16.26 9.69 15.70
CA ALA A 78 15.49 8.45 15.79
C ALA A 78 15.37 7.78 14.41
N VAL A 79 15.03 8.58 13.39
CA VAL A 79 14.96 8.16 11.98
C VAL A 79 16.31 7.59 11.55
N GLU A 80 17.41 8.32 11.78
CA GLU A 80 18.79 7.87 11.44
C GLU A 80 19.15 6.53 12.09
N HIS A 81 18.76 6.29 13.34
CA HIS A 81 19.00 5.02 14.02
C HIS A 81 18.10 3.88 13.50
N CYS A 82 16.86 4.18 13.14
CA CYS A 82 15.91 3.20 12.61
C CYS A 82 16.13 2.89 11.11
N GLU A 83 16.74 3.81 10.37
CA GLU A 83 17.17 3.64 8.97
C GLU A 83 18.64 3.19 8.83
N GLY A 84 19.41 3.20 9.93
CA GLY A 84 20.85 2.92 9.97
C GLY A 84 21.21 1.44 10.08
N PHE A 85 21.10 0.73 8.96
CA PHE A 85 22.13 -0.10 8.27
C PHE A 85 21.51 -0.75 7.03
#